data_AF-A0A3A5V069-F1
#
_entry.id   AF-A0A3A5V069-F1
#
_cell.length_a   1.000
_cell.length_b   1.000
_cell.length_c   1.000
_cell.angle_alpha   90.00
_cell.angle_beta   90.00
_cell.angle_gamma   90.00
#
_symmetry.space_group_name_H-M   'P 1'
#
loop_
_entity.id
_entity.type
_entity.pdbx_description
1 polymer ?
#
loop_
_entity_poly.entity_id
_entity_poly.type
_entity_poly.pdbx_seq_one_letter_code
_entity_poly.pdbx_strand_id
1 'polypeptide(L)'
;MITFLFVGSIISPTSSAAVSWEVKIAYNGEWSGSVGGDGSSSSYEGYGGRTISVSGDIVSAAIQKGEDNSAELCVSISTGGEVKESSCTTAGYGMVTVSASEYSDVDSIPGFSAMGAISILGMAAITFSREQQLQ
;
A
#
# COMPACT_ATOMS: atom_id res chain seq x y z
N MET A 1 -54.04 -34.75 3.02
CA MET A 1 -53.49 -33.43 2.67
C MET A 1 -52.25 -33.25 3.54
N ILE A 2 -51.06 -33.45 2.97
CA ILE A 2 -49.78 -33.41 3.71
C ILE A 2 -49.17 -32.03 3.50
N THR A 3 -49.07 -31.25 4.58
CA THR A 3 -48.41 -29.94 4.59
C THR A 3 -46.92 -30.16 4.81
N PHE A 4 -46.11 -29.91 3.78
CA PHE A 4 -44.65 -29.87 3.89
C PHE A 4 -44.23 -28.49 4.43
N LEU A 5 -43.63 -28.46 5.62
CA LEU A 5 -42.96 -27.28 6.16
C LEU A 5 -41.58 -27.17 5.49
N PHE A 6 -41.43 -26.17 4.61
CA PHE A 6 -40.17 -25.84 3.95
C PHE A 6 -39.28 -25.11 4.97
N VAL A 7 -38.28 -25.81 5.53
CA VAL A 7 -37.19 -25.19 6.30
C VAL A 7 -36.28 -24.50 5.29
N GLY A 8 -36.54 -23.23 5.02
CA GLY A 8 -35.65 -22.39 4.22
C GLY A 8 -34.40 -22.08 5.04
N SER A 9 -33.31 -22.81 4.80
CA SER A 9 -31.98 -22.38 5.20
C SER A 9 -31.71 -21.02 4.60
N ILE A 10 -31.60 -20.01 5.46
CA ILE A 10 -31.04 -18.71 5.12
C ILE A 10 -29.54 -18.89 4.87
N ILE A 11 -29.17 -19.27 3.64
CA ILE A 11 -27.82 -19.03 3.14
C ILE A 11 -27.70 -17.52 2.95
N SER A 12 -27.17 -16.84 3.95
CA SER A 12 -26.70 -15.47 3.79
C SER A 12 -25.72 -15.46 2.61
N PRO A 13 -25.91 -14.65 1.57
CA PRO A 13 -24.83 -14.42 0.63
C PRO A 13 -23.70 -13.80 1.46
N THR A 14 -22.57 -14.50 1.57
CA THR A 14 -21.34 -13.85 2.04
C THR A 14 -21.00 -12.86 0.93
N SER A 15 -21.51 -11.64 1.09
CA SER A 15 -21.05 -10.52 0.30
C SER A 15 -19.64 -10.30 0.78
N SER A 16 -18.64 -10.82 0.06
CA SER A 16 -17.25 -10.39 0.22
C SER A 16 -17.28 -8.89 0.00
N ALA A 17 -17.39 -8.13 1.10
CA ALA A 17 -17.40 -6.69 1.04
C ALA A 17 -16.04 -6.31 0.49
N ALA A 18 -16.02 -5.65 -0.67
CA ALA A 18 -14.78 -5.16 -1.24
C ALA A 18 -14.06 -4.33 -0.16
N VAL A 19 -12.84 -4.74 0.19
CA VAL A 19 -12.06 -4.06 1.23
C VAL A 19 -11.78 -2.64 0.77
N SER A 20 -12.00 -1.67 1.66
CA SER A 20 -11.73 -0.26 1.39
C SER A 20 -10.38 0.13 1.92
N TRP A 21 -9.47 0.47 1.02
CA TRP A 21 -8.12 0.92 1.31
C TRP A 21 -8.01 2.43 1.18
N GLU A 22 -7.12 3.02 1.97
CA GLU A 22 -6.72 4.40 1.92
C GLU A 22 -5.21 4.49 1.71
N VAL A 23 -4.81 5.03 0.56
CA VAL A 23 -3.42 5.31 0.24
C VAL A 23 -3.16 6.77 0.57
N LYS A 24 -2.39 7.01 1.63
CA LYS A 24 -1.96 8.34 2.06
C LYS A 24 -0.55 8.61 1.58
N ILE A 25 -0.40 9.70 0.86
CA ILE A 25 0.84 10.27 0.36
C ILE A 25 1.14 11.48 1.23
N ALA A 26 2.26 11.45 1.92
CA ALA A 26 2.78 12.55 2.72
C ALA A 26 4.04 13.08 2.06
N TYR A 27 3.91 14.22 1.39
CA TYR A 27 5.01 14.92 0.74
C TYR A 27 4.68 16.42 0.69
N ASN A 28 5.67 17.27 0.48
CA ASN A 28 5.48 18.73 0.42
C ASN A 28 5.81 19.33 -0.96
N GLY A 29 6.17 18.49 -1.92
CA GLY A 29 6.52 18.90 -3.28
C GLY A 29 5.63 18.25 -4.34
N GLU A 30 6.09 18.29 -5.58
CA GLU A 30 5.39 17.72 -6.73
C GLU A 30 5.67 16.21 -6.88
N TRP A 31 4.64 15.44 -7.16
CA TRP A 31 4.73 13.99 -7.32
C TRP A 31 3.78 13.48 -8.39
N SER A 32 4.17 12.35 -8.99
CA SER A 32 3.34 11.61 -9.93
C SER A 32 3.42 10.13 -9.60
N GLY A 33 2.34 9.41 -9.83
CA GLY A 33 2.30 7.99 -9.50
C GLY A 33 1.05 7.30 -10.01
N SER A 34 0.97 6.02 -9.70
CA SER A 34 -0.17 5.19 -10.00
C SER A 34 -0.64 4.52 -8.72
N VAL A 35 -1.94 4.59 -8.49
CA VAL A 35 -2.59 3.90 -7.39
C VAL A 35 -3.66 3.01 -7.98
N GLY A 36 -3.65 1.74 -7.59
CA GLY A 36 -4.57 0.75 -8.14
C GLY A 36 -4.98 -0.32 -7.15
N GLY A 37 -6.16 -0.87 -7.37
CA GLY A 37 -6.67 -2.03 -6.67
C GLY A 37 -6.81 -3.23 -7.61
N ASP A 38 -7.74 -4.13 -7.29
CA ASP A 38 -8.13 -5.31 -8.09
C ASP A 38 -8.24 -5.01 -9.60
N GLY A 39 -7.13 -5.23 -10.32
CA GLY A 39 -7.00 -5.04 -11.76
C GLY A 39 -7.19 -3.61 -12.29
N SER A 40 -7.45 -2.63 -11.43
CA SER A 40 -7.77 -1.25 -11.83
C SER A 40 -6.73 -0.29 -11.27
N SER A 41 -5.94 0.33 -12.14
CA SER A 41 -4.96 1.35 -11.78
C SER A 41 -5.34 2.70 -12.37
N SER A 42 -5.31 3.74 -11.54
CA SER A 42 -5.42 5.12 -11.98
C SER A 42 -4.12 5.87 -11.73
N SER A 43 -3.72 6.68 -12.70
CA SER A 43 -2.58 7.58 -12.53
C SER A 43 -3.03 8.87 -11.84
N TYR A 44 -2.21 9.33 -10.92
CA TYR A 44 -2.41 10.54 -10.15
C TYR A 44 -1.16 11.39 -10.20
N GLU A 45 -1.36 12.68 -10.37
CA GLU A 45 -0.34 13.70 -10.21
C GLU A 45 -0.86 14.74 -9.22
N GLY A 46 0.05 15.36 -8.49
CA GLY A 46 -0.32 16.32 -7.49
C GLY A 46 0.87 17.00 -6.82
N TYR A 47 0.53 17.95 -5.97
CA TYR A 47 1.47 18.67 -5.12
C TYR A 47 1.04 18.50 -3.66
N GLY A 48 2.00 18.23 -2.78
CA GLY A 48 1.74 18.09 -1.35
C GLY A 48 1.10 16.75 -0.97
N GLY A 49 0.61 16.65 0.27
CA GLY A 49 0.01 15.42 0.79
C GLY A 49 -1.38 15.15 0.22
N ARG A 50 -1.67 13.87 -0.08
CA ARG A 50 -2.96 13.44 -0.63
C ARG A 50 -3.37 12.08 -0.10
N THR A 51 -4.66 11.88 0.15
CA THR A 51 -5.22 10.57 0.45
C THR A 51 -6.11 10.13 -0.70
N ILE A 52 -5.95 8.89 -1.14
CA ILE A 52 -6.69 8.27 -2.24
C ILE A 52 -7.35 7.00 -1.70
N SER A 53 -8.68 6.95 -1.76
CA SER A 53 -9.44 5.76 -1.36
C SER A 53 -9.62 4.83 -2.55
N VAL A 54 -9.38 3.54 -2.35
CA VAL A 54 -9.45 2.49 -3.37
C VAL A 54 -10.22 1.31 -2.78
N SER A 55 -11.07 0.66 -3.59
CA SER A 55 -11.75 -0.56 -3.19
C SER A 55 -11.19 -1.76 -3.96
N GLY A 56 -10.95 -2.87 -3.27
CA GLY A 56 -10.40 -4.10 -3.84
C GLY A 56 -9.85 -5.03 -2.76
N ASP A 57 -9.60 -6.30 -3.09
CA ASP A 57 -8.96 -7.26 -2.20
C ASP A 57 -7.44 -6.98 -2.07
N ILE A 58 -6.85 -6.41 -3.13
CA ILE A 58 -5.45 -6.00 -3.19
C ILE A 58 -5.37 -4.51 -3.52
N VAL A 59 -4.40 -3.81 -2.95
CA VAL A 59 -4.05 -2.43 -3.28
C VAL A 59 -2.55 -2.28 -3.50
N SER A 60 -2.18 -1.47 -4.47
CA SER A 60 -0.79 -1.14 -4.78
C SER A 60 -0.66 0.31 -5.20
N ALA A 61 0.43 0.95 -4.76
CA ALA A 61 0.72 2.33 -5.07
C ALA A 61 2.21 2.49 -5.39
N ALA A 62 2.49 3.19 -6.48
CA ALA A 62 3.83 3.56 -6.91
C ALA A 62 3.87 5.08 -7.09
N ILE A 63 4.60 5.78 -6.24
CA ILE A 63 4.69 7.24 -6.24
C ILE A 63 6.13 7.66 -6.46
N GLN A 64 6.36 8.58 -7.38
CA GLN A 64 7.67 9.15 -7.70
C GLN A 64 7.67 10.67 -7.47
N LYS A 65 8.79 11.17 -6.93
CA LYS A 65 9.03 12.61 -6.80
C LYS A 65 9.24 13.24 -8.17
N GLY A 66 8.58 14.37 -8.42
CA GLY A 66 8.81 15.20 -9.60
C GLY A 66 10.06 16.09 -9.50
N GLU A 67 10.76 16.05 -8.36
CA GLU A 67 11.81 17.01 -8.02
C GLU A 67 13.07 16.33 -7.47
N ASP A 68 14.23 16.94 -7.76
CA ASP A 68 15.52 16.61 -7.16
C ASP A 68 15.69 17.38 -5.85
N ASN A 69 15.13 16.85 -4.76
CA ASN A 69 15.31 17.46 -3.45
C ASN A 69 15.49 16.38 -2.37
N SER A 70 15.89 16.80 -1.17
CA SER A 70 16.03 15.91 -0.01
C SER A 70 14.76 15.81 0.84
N ALA A 71 13.62 16.33 0.36
CA ALA A 71 12.36 16.23 1.09
C ALA A 71 11.88 14.77 1.12
N GLU A 72 11.34 14.36 2.27
CA GLU A 72 10.89 13.00 2.50
C GLU A 72 9.48 12.79 1.90
N LEU A 73 9.37 11.83 0.97
CA LEU A 73 8.12 11.31 0.44
C LEU A 73 7.80 10.04 1.21
N CYS A 74 6.71 10.04 1.97
CA CYS A 74 6.18 8.86 2.66
C CYS A 74 4.85 8.44 2.04
N VAL A 75 4.69 7.15 1.79
CA VAL A 75 3.43 6.56 1.33
C VAL A 75 3.01 5.50 2.33
N SER A 76 1.75 5.51 2.72
CA SER A 76 1.18 4.53 3.65
C SER A 76 -0.17 4.04 3.14
N ILE A 77 -0.42 2.75 3.30
CA ILE A 77 -1.68 2.10 3.00
C ILE A 77 -2.36 1.76 4.32
N SER A 78 -3.59 2.21 4.50
CA SER A 78 -4.43 1.88 5.65
C SER A 78 -5.77 1.30 5.22
N THR A 79 -6.37 0.47 6.07
CA THR A 79 -7.72 -0.08 5.93
C THR A 79 -8.39 -0.10 7.30
N GLY A 80 -9.66 0.30 7.37
CA GLY A 80 -10.38 0.38 8.65
C GLY A 80 -9.72 1.27 9.73
N GLY A 81 -8.87 2.21 9.33
CA GLY A 81 -8.08 3.06 10.24
C GLY A 81 -6.76 2.45 10.74
N GLU A 82 -6.40 1.23 10.35
CA GLU A 82 -5.10 0.62 10.63
C GLU A 82 -4.15 0.74 9.45
N VAL A 83 -2.93 1.21 9.67
CA VAL A 83 -1.86 1.20 8.65
C VAL A 83 -1.36 -0.23 8.49
N LYS A 84 -1.52 -0.80 7.29
CA LYS A 84 -1.02 -2.14 6.97
C LYS A 84 0.40 -2.10 6.42
N GLU A 85 0.72 -1.06 5.64
CA GLU A 85 2.05 -0.92 5.05
C GLU A 85 2.46 0.55 4.93
N SER A 86 3.75 0.85 5.07
CA SER A 86 4.28 2.19 4.84
C SER A 86 5.73 2.16 4.38
N SER A 87 6.10 3.08 3.50
CA SER A 87 7.46 3.25 3.02
C SER A 87 7.77 4.72 2.73
N CYS A 88 9.02 5.12 2.92
CA CYS A 88 9.47 6.50 2.75
C CYS A 88 10.78 6.57 1.94
N THR A 89 10.99 7.67 1.23
CA THR A 89 12.24 7.97 0.54
C THR A 89 12.61 9.43 0.64
N THR A 90 13.90 9.72 0.79
CA THR A 90 14.48 11.07 0.75
C THR A 90 15.31 11.32 -0.50
N ALA A 91 15.46 10.30 -1.37
CA ALA A 91 16.22 10.43 -2.61
C ALA A 91 15.57 11.46 -3.57
N GLY A 92 16.39 12.23 -4.27
CA GLY A 92 15.93 13.07 -5.39
C GLY A 92 15.39 12.19 -6.51
N TYR A 93 14.25 12.56 -7.10
CA TYR A 93 13.48 11.71 -8.04
C TYR A 93 13.20 10.29 -7.53
N GLY A 94 13.28 10.07 -6.21
CA GLY A 94 13.06 8.78 -5.59
C GLY A 94 11.65 8.27 -5.84
N MET A 95 11.53 6.95 -6.01
CA MET A 95 10.26 6.25 -6.13
C MET A 95 10.00 5.43 -4.86
N VAL A 96 8.75 5.42 -4.43
CA VAL A 96 8.23 4.57 -3.36
C VAL A 96 7.16 3.66 -3.94
N THR A 97 7.30 2.36 -3.72
CA THR A 97 6.30 1.36 -4.09
C THR A 97 5.83 0.63 -2.84
N VAL A 98 4.52 0.61 -2.60
CA VAL A 98 3.89 -0.09 -1.49
C VAL A 98 2.74 -0.94 -2.02
N SER A 99 2.47 -2.07 -1.37
CA SER A 99 1.41 -2.98 -1.76
C SER A 99 0.88 -3.69 -0.53
N ALA A 100 -0.43 -3.85 -0.44
CA ALA A 100 -1.09 -4.56 0.65
C ALA A 100 -2.25 -5.39 0.10
N SER A 101 -2.55 -6.48 0.79
CA SER A 101 -3.69 -7.34 0.50
C SER A 101 -4.28 -7.81 1.82
N GLU A 102 -5.60 -7.85 1.90
CA GLU A 102 -6.28 -8.40 3.08
C GLU A 102 -6.58 -9.86 2.77
N TYR A 103 -5.65 -10.74 3.15
CA TYR A 103 -5.92 -12.17 3.10
C TYR A 103 -6.82 -12.48 4.29
N SER A 104 -8.14 -12.49 4.09
CA SER A 104 -9.07 -13.00 5.08
C SER A 104 -8.78 -14.50 5.25
N ASP A 105 -8.24 -14.85 6.41
CA ASP A 105 -7.80 -16.20 6.79
C ASP A 105 -8.78 -17.30 6.33
N VAL A 106 -8.52 -17.93 5.18
CA VAL A 106 -9.03 -19.26 4.90
C VAL A 106 -8.07 -20.27 5.51
N ASP A 107 -8.42 -20.70 6.72
CA ASP A 107 -7.89 -21.88 7.41
C ASP A 107 -6.40 -21.79 7.77
N SER A 108 -6.12 -21.42 9.01
CA SER A 108 -4.78 -21.49 9.61
C SER A 108 -4.22 -22.91 9.56
N ILE A 109 -3.51 -23.28 8.49
CA ILE A 109 -2.62 -24.44 8.49
C ILE A 109 -1.36 -24.04 9.26
N PRO A 110 -1.08 -24.60 10.45
CA PRO A 110 0.09 -24.24 11.24
C PRO A 110 1.34 -24.74 10.51
N GLY A 111 2.06 -23.86 9.83
CA GLY A 111 3.36 -24.21 9.24
C GLY A 111 3.89 -23.30 8.13
N PHE A 112 3.06 -22.45 7.50
CA PHE A 112 3.49 -21.60 6.39
C PHE A 112 2.77 -20.26 6.35
N SER A 113 2.77 -19.48 7.44
CA SER A 113 2.39 -18.07 7.31
C SER A 113 3.51 -17.35 6.57
N ALA A 114 3.17 -16.98 5.34
CA ALA A 114 3.99 -16.29 4.38
C ALA A 114 4.79 -15.16 5.04
N MET A 115 6.10 -15.32 4.96
CA MET A 115 7.05 -14.25 5.20
C MET A 115 6.74 -13.14 4.19
N GLY A 116 6.05 -12.09 4.62
CA GLY A 116 6.03 -10.79 3.96
C GLY A 116 7.44 -10.19 4.04
N ALA A 117 8.39 -10.81 3.37
CA ALA A 117 9.75 -10.32 3.20
C ALA A 117 9.97 -10.14 1.70
N ILE A 118 9.58 -8.97 1.20
CA ILE A 118 10.35 -8.37 0.11
C ILE A 118 11.11 -7.22 0.77
N SER A 119 12.20 -7.59 1.44
CA SER A 119 13.26 -6.65 1.75
C SER A 119 13.78 -6.12 0.41
N ILE A 120 13.32 -4.94 -0.02
CA ILE A 120 13.96 -4.25 -1.12
C ILE A 120 15.27 -3.70 -0.59
N LEU A 121 16.30 -4.43 -0.97
CA LEU A 121 17.71 -4.07 -0.97
C LEU A 121 17.86 -2.68 -1.62
N GLY A 122 17.86 -1.63 -0.79
CA GLY A 122 18.24 -0.27 -1.15
C GLY A 122 19.51 0.12 -0.40
N MET A 123 20.62 -0.57 -0.67
CA MET A 123 21.95 -0.08 -0.31
C MET A 123 22.20 1.22 -1.06
N ALA A 124 22.24 2.34 -0.35
CA ALA A 124 23.14 3.46 -0.63
C ALA A 124 23.24 4.34 0.62
N ALA A 125 23.95 3.85 1.63
CA ALA A 125 24.61 4.75 2.57
C ALA A 125 25.68 5.52 1.78
N ILE A 126 25.30 6.62 1.13
CA ILE A 126 26.28 7.66 0.77
C ILE A 126 26.53 8.43 2.06
N THR A 127 27.33 7.82 2.94
CA THR A 127 28.07 8.57 3.95
C THR A 127 28.94 9.55 3.18
N PHE A 128 28.49 10.81 3.13
CA PHE A 128 29.31 11.92 2.67
C PHE A 128 30.39 12.15 3.72
N SER A 129 31.49 11.40 3.61
CA SER A 129 32.72 11.62 4.38
C SER A 129 33.31 12.96 3.96
N ARG A 130 32.87 14.01 4.64
CA ARG A 130 33.53 15.30 4.69
C ARG A 130 34.66 15.22 5.70
N GLU A 131 35.82 14.69 5.33
CA GLU A 131 37.07 15.04 6.04
C GLU A 131 38.18 15.27 5.02
N GLN A 132 38.67 16.50 5.10
CA GLN A 132 39.67 17.08 4.24
C GLN A 132 40.99 16.34 4.44
N GLN A 133 41.59 15.95 3.33
CA GLN A 133 43.01 15.58 3.27
C GLN A 133 43.83 16.82 3.66
N LEU A 134 44.17 16.91 4.95
CA LEU A 134 45.34 17.63 5.44
C LEU A 134 46.44 16.58 5.60
N GLN A 135 47.33 16.48 4.62
CA GLN A 135 48.79 16.44 4.76
C GLN A 135 49.47 16.34 3.40
#